data_AF-E0NK16-F1
#
_entry.id   AF-E0NK16-F1
#
_cell.length_a   1.000
_cell.length_b   1.000
_cell.length_c   1.000
_cell.angle_alpha   90.00
_cell.angle_beta   90.00
_cell.angle_gamma   90.00
#
_symmetry.space_group_name_H-M   'P 1'
#
loop_
_entity.id
_entity.type
_entity.pdbx_description
1 polymer ?
#
loop_
_entity_poly.entity_id
_entity_poly.type
_entity_poly.pdbx_seq_one_letter_code
_entity_poly.pdbx_strand_id
1 'polypeptide(L)' 'MKVKKLEGEKEVVKSEYTERDLKAELNFYLSDKFIQDLFLLDEISLEEYRKIRRENIKKFRPILSELLL' A
#
# COMPACT_ATOMS: atom_id res chain seq x y z
N MET A 1 33.66 20.11 -2.87
CA MET A 1 32.91 19.00 -2.23
C MET A 1 32.76 17.88 -3.25
N LYS A 2 33.27 16.67 -2.97
CA LYS A 2 33.11 15.50 -3.86
C LYS A 2 31.74 14.87 -3.59
N VAL A 3 30.83 14.95 -4.54
CA VAL A 3 29.54 14.26 -4.48
C VAL A 3 29.79 12.81 -4.89
N LYS A 4 29.77 11.88 -3.93
CA LYS A 4 29.76 10.45 -4.21
C LYS A 4 28.40 10.12 -4.83
N LYS A 5 28.40 9.60 -6.05
CA LYS A 5 27.20 8.97 -6.64
C LYS A 5 26.93 7.72 -5.82
N LEU A 6 25.79 7.67 -5.14
CA LEU A 6 25.29 6.44 -4.55
C LEU A 6 24.99 5.49 -5.70
N GLU A 7 25.92 4.56 -5.96
CA GLU A 7 25.67 3.31 -6.66
C GLU A 7 24.76 2.46 -5.77
N GLY A 8 23.50 2.87 -5.69
CA GLY A 8 22.42 2.02 -5.24
C GLY A 8 21.90 1.30 -6.45
N GLU A 9 22.61 0.27 -6.91
CA GLU A 9 21.95 -0.85 -7.57
C GLU A 9 21.02 -1.48 -6.51
N LYS A 10 19.89 -0.83 -6.25
CA LYS A 10 18.72 -1.58 -5.84
C LYS A 10 18.36 -2.32 -7.11
N GLU A 11 18.89 -3.54 -7.23
CA GLU A 11 18.29 -4.58 -8.05
C GLU A 11 16.78 -4.40 -7.89
N VAL A 12 16.16 -3.85 -8.92
CA VAL A 12 14.71 -3.87 -9.03
C VAL A 12 14.47 -5.36 -9.12
N VAL A 13 14.14 -5.97 -7.98
CA VAL A 13 13.78 -7.37 -7.88
C VAL A 13 12.66 -7.52 -8.89
N LYS A 14 13.00 -8.01 -10.08
CA LYS A 14 12.04 -8.47 -11.07
C LYS A 14 11.49 -9.77 -10.51
N SER A 15 10.81 -9.70 -9.37
CA SER A 15 9.87 -10.72 -9.00
C SER A 15 8.80 -10.65 -10.07
N GLU A 16 8.64 -11.73 -10.81
CA GLU A 16 7.51 -11.92 -11.72
C GLU A 16 6.25 -11.88 -10.86
N TYR A 17 5.69 -10.69 -10.66
CA TYR A 17 4.42 -10.54 -9.95
C TYR A 17 3.34 -11.21 -10.78
N THR A 18 2.60 -12.13 -10.16
CA THR A 18 1.49 -12.74 -10.86
C THR A 18 0.36 -11.73 -11.03
N GLU A 19 -0.47 -11.91 -12.05
CA GLU A 19 -1.68 -11.08 -12.23
C GLU A 19 -2.55 -11.03 -10.97
N ARG A 20 -2.52 -12.12 -10.18
CA ARG A 20 -3.20 -12.22 -8.90
C ARG A 20 -2.67 -11.23 -7.86
N ASP A 21 -1.35 -11.06 -7.80
CA ASP A 21 -0.71 -10.14 -6.86
C ASP A 21 -0.99 -8.68 -7.26
N LEU A 22 -0.92 -8.37 -8.56
CA LEU A 22 -1.29 -7.06 -9.10
C LEU A 22 -2.76 -6.73 -8.83
N LYS A 23 -3.65 -7.72 -8.97
CA LYS A 23 -5.07 -7.55 -8.66
C LYS A 23 -5.31 -7.33 -7.17
N ALA A 24 -4.57 -8.02 -6.30
CA ALA A 24 -4.66 -7.83 -4.86
C ALA A 24 -4.18 -6.41 -4.46
N GLU A 25 -3.10 -5.93 -5.07
CA GLU A 25 -2.59 -4.57 -4.91
C GLU A 25 -3.63 -3.53 -5.33
N LEU A 26 -4.20 -3.67 -6.53
CA LEU A 26 -5.24 -2.77 -7.02
C LEU A 26 -6.46 -2.74 -6.09
N ASN A 27 -6.91 -3.91 -5.63
CA ASN A 27 -8.05 -4.00 -4.72
C ASN A 27 -7.76 -3.32 -3.38
N PHE A 28 -6.53 -3.44 -2.86
CA PHE A 28 -6.12 -2.72 -1.66
C PHE A 28 -6.19 -1.21 -1.87
N TYR A 29 -5.59 -0.69 -2.95
CA TYR A 29 -5.60 0.75 -3.24
C TYR A 29 -7.00 1.32 -3.43
N LEU A 30 -7.87 0.60 -4.16
CA LEU A 30 -9.26 1.01 -4.33
C LEU A 30 -9.96 1.04 -2.98
N SER A 31 -9.80 -0.01 -2.16
CA SER A 31 -10.42 -0.05 -0.84
C SER A 31 -9.90 1.05 0.08
N ASP A 32 -8.60 1.36 0.05
CA ASP A 32 -7.99 2.42 0.86
C ASP A 32 -8.55 3.79 0.45
N LYS A 33 -8.70 4.03 -0.85
CA LYS A 33 -9.32 5.26 -1.36
C LYS A 33 -10.78 5.41 -0.88
N PHE A 34 -11.58 4.35 -0.96
CA PHE A 34 -12.97 4.38 -0.49
C PHE A 34 -13.07 4.72 1.01
N ILE A 35 -12.22 4.11 1.85
CA ILE A 35 -12.27 4.39 3.29
C ILE A 35 -11.71 5.78 3.62
N GLN A 36 -10.76 6.31 2.84
CA GLN A 36 -10.29 7.68 2.96
C GLN A 36 -11.42 8.67 2.64
N ASP A 37 -12.17 8.43 1.55
CA ASP A 37 -13.30 9.27 1.17
C ASP A 37 -14.38 9.25 2.28
N LEU A 38 -14.70 8.08 2.84
CA LEU A 38 -15.63 7.96 3.97
C LEU A 38 -15.15 8.71 5.22
N PHE A 39 -13.84 8.65 5.51
CA PHE A 39 -13.27 9.38 6.62
C PHE A 39 -13.32 10.91 6.40
N LEU A 40 -13.05 11.38 5.18
CA LEU A 40 -13.09 12.79 4.82
C LEU A 40 -14.51 13.37 4.81
N LEU A 41 -15.51 12.53 4.58
CA LEU A 41 -16.94 12.88 4.66
C LEU A 41 -17.49 12.79 6.09
N ASP A 42 -16.65 12.54 7.10
CA ASP A 42 -17.02 12.31 8.50
C ASP A 42 -18.02 11.14 8.70
N GLU A 43 -18.11 10.22 7.75
CA GLU A 43 -18.99 9.03 7.82
C GLU A 43 -18.42 7.93 8.74
N ILE A 44 -17.09 7.93 8.94
CA ILE A 44 -16.39 7.01 9.83
C ILE A 44 -15.38 7.74 10.70
N SER A 45 -15.16 7.23 11.90
CA SER A 45 -14.13 7.75 12.81
C SER A 45 -12.71 7.35 12.39
N LEU A 46 -11.71 8.05 12.94
CA LEU A 46 -10.29 7.71 12.74
C LEU A 46 -9.95 6.29 13.25
N GLU A 47 -10.62 5.84 14.31
CA GLU A 47 -10.41 4.50 14.86
C GLU A 47 -10.93 3.41 13.91
N GLU A 48 -12.12 3.63 13.34
CA GLU A 48 -12.71 2.73 12.34
C GLU A 48 -11.87 2.69 11.06
N TYR A 49 -11.43 3.85 10.57
CA TYR A 49 -10.49 3.94 9.45
C TYR A 49 -9.24 3.08 9.69
N ARG A 50 -8.60 3.21 10.86
CA ARG A 50 -7.41 2.42 11.22
C ARG A 50 -7.71 0.93 11.31
N LYS A 51 -8.87 0.56 11.85
CA LYS A 51 -9.28 -0.84 11.99
C LYS A 51 -9.49 -1.48 10.61
N ILE A 52 -10.25 -0.82 9.74
CA ILE A 52 -10.54 -1.30 8.37
C ILE A 52 -9.24 -1.38 7.56
N ARG A 53 -8.37 -0.37 7.65
CA ARG A 53 -7.07 -0.38 6.95
C ARG A 53 -6.20 -1.57 7.37
N ARG A 54 -6.14 -1.90 8.67
CA ARG A 54 -5.42 -3.09 9.17
C ARG A 54 -6.01 -4.40 8.65
N GLU A 55 -7.34 -4.50 8.58
CA GLU A 55 -8.01 -5.68 8.03
C GLU A 55 -7.74 -5.82 6.52
N ASN A 56 -7.75 -4.72 5.77
CA ASN A 56 -7.43 -4.69 4.36
C ASN A 56 -5.99 -5.14 4.07
N ILE A 57 -5.01 -4.67 4.84
CA ILE A 57 -3.62 -5.13 4.70
C ILE A 57 -3.53 -6.66 4.89
N LYS A 58 -4.20 -7.21 5.90
CA LYS A 58 -4.20 -8.67 6.15
C LYS A 58 -4.90 -9.46 5.05
N LYS A 59 -5.99 -8.93 4.50
CA LYS A 59 -6.84 -9.59 3.50
C LYS A 59 -6.21 -9.60 2.11
N PHE A 60 -5.71 -8.44 1.69
CA PHE A 60 -5.15 -8.29 0.34
C PHE A 60 -3.67 -8.65 0.28
N ARG A 61 -2.94 -8.60 1.41
CA ARG A 61 -1.48 -8.81 1.47
C ARG A 61 -0.77 -8.08 0.32
N PRO A 62 -0.99 -6.75 0.18
CA PRO A 62 -0.43 -6.00 -0.93
C PRO A 62 1.09 -6.05 -0.84
N ILE A 63 1.74 -6.15 -2.00
CA ILE A 63 3.19 -6.20 -2.13
C ILE A 63 3.79 -4.93 -1.51
N LEU A 64 3.16 -3.77 -1.72
CA LEU A 64 3.64 -2.49 -1.22
C LEU A 64 3.21 -2.18 0.22
N SER A 65 2.58 -3.13 0.93
CA SER A 65 2.22 -2.95 2.35
C SER A 65 3.41 -2.55 3.22
N GLU A 66 4.60 -3.10 2.95
CA GLU A 66 5.83 -2.81 3.70
C GLU A 66 6.30 -1.36 3.57
N LEU A 67 5.92 -0.66 2.49
CA LEU A 67 6.25 0.75 2.25
C LEU A 67 5.20 1.72 2.82
N LEU A 68 4.03 1.21 3.21
CA LEU A 68 2.86 1.99 3.64
C LEU A 68 2.64 1.98 5.16
N LEU A 69 3.50 1.26 5.91
CA LEU A 69 3.62 1.28 7.37
C LEU A 69 4.38 2.52 7.85
#